data_AF-A0A3L7VKP5-F1
#
_entry.id   AF-A0A3L7VKP5-F1
#
_cell.length_a   1.000
_cell.length_b   1.000
_cell.length_c   1.000
_cell.angle_alpha   90.00
_cell.angle_beta   90.00
_cell.angle_gamma   90.00
#
_symmetry.space_group_name_H-M   'P 1'
#
loop_
_entity.id
_entity.type
_entity.pdbx_description
1 polymer ?
#
loop_
_entity_poly.entity_id
_entity_poly.type
_entity_poly.pdbx_seq_one_letter_code
_entity_poly.pdbx_strand_id
1 'polypeptide(L)'
;MVVVAGGRTPMALATAAENRSCRGFFIDLARSCREDQGMGGERKSVPGIDRIGLLSCGSRAFSPCQRPGLTLVELLVVMAIIALLIAILVPAVQAARESARRISCSNNLRQLALACLSFESTQRRLPYGRKYDFWDSYTWTQLTLPWIEQQSVADGYWTLPLKGFFKRHPGPNGPAGDDPRLRSSRHAFIPTYYCVSDRGPTRNEIDSSTFGFIRGNYSGCVGAGDMYGYAMDALPERGPGIFAVAGDQSYDDGTTRMVKATEIKDGRMKTLLLSEIMVPDIEPGWGGPMGEIIYGNMGGALFSAAYTPNTSVPDEVYGGCPQQRGDTGYRAPCSPLVEGGGWTPKALYAHAAARSRHPGGVNAAFTDGSVRFAMEYVNLRVWRSLGTHAGGEVISHGDIP
;
A
#
# COMPACT_ATOMS: atom_id res chain seq x y z
N MET A 1 10.60 -56.28 14.98
CA MET A 1 11.39 -56.26 13.72
C MET A 1 11.61 -54.78 13.37
N VAL A 2 12.39 -54.02 14.15
CA VAL A 2 13.85 -53.85 14.06
C VAL A 2 14.36 -53.90 12.63
N VAL A 3 14.61 -52.73 12.03
CA VAL A 3 15.93 -52.37 11.45
C VAL A 3 16.15 -50.87 11.67
N VAL A 4 17.30 -50.58 12.27
CA VAL A 4 17.91 -49.29 12.59
C VAL A 4 19.03 -49.03 11.59
N ALA A 5 19.18 -47.79 11.10
CA ALA A 5 20.44 -47.13 10.72
C ALA A 5 20.07 -45.71 10.23
N GLY A 6 20.64 -44.58 10.69
CA GLY A 6 21.94 -44.36 11.32
C GLY A 6 22.75 -43.42 10.43
N GLY A 7 22.89 -42.14 10.81
CA GLY A 7 23.68 -41.16 10.05
C GLY A 7 23.60 -39.73 10.58
N ARG A 8 24.17 -39.50 11.77
CA ARG A 8 24.47 -38.16 12.33
C ARG A 8 25.80 -37.63 11.79
N THR A 9 25.96 -36.31 11.67
CA THR A 9 27.12 -35.45 12.07
C THR A 9 26.97 -34.05 11.44
N PRO A 10 27.64 -32.97 11.94
CA PRO A 10 26.98 -32.09 12.90
C PRO A 10 26.98 -30.60 12.51
N MET A 11 26.09 -29.87 13.20
CA MET A 11 26.15 -28.42 13.41
C MET A 11 27.52 -28.02 14.00
N ALA A 12 28.22 -27.11 13.33
CA ALA A 12 29.35 -26.39 13.90
C ALA A 12 28.94 -24.92 14.14
N LEU A 13 28.63 -24.64 15.40
CA LEU A 13 28.67 -23.30 15.99
C LEU A 13 30.15 -22.87 16.04
N ALA A 14 30.49 -21.74 15.43
CA ALA A 14 31.78 -21.08 15.65
C ALA A 14 31.55 -19.64 16.08
N THR A 15 31.60 -19.45 17.39
CA THR A 15 31.85 -18.18 18.08
C THR A 15 33.30 -17.74 17.85
N ALA A 16 33.52 -16.58 17.22
CA ALA A 16 34.74 -15.78 17.34
C ALA A 16 34.53 -14.39 16.72
N ALA A 17 33.96 -13.47 17.47
CA ALA A 17 34.00 -12.04 17.19
C ALA A 17 34.75 -11.38 18.35
N GLU A 18 36.01 -10.96 18.11
CA GLU A 18 36.62 -9.75 18.68
C GLU A 18 38.10 -9.60 18.27
N ASN A 19 38.51 -8.35 18.10
CA ASN A 19 39.86 -7.82 17.92
C ASN A 19 40.59 -7.98 16.57
N ARG A 20 40.47 -6.92 15.74
CA ARG A 20 41.57 -6.14 15.11
C ARG A 20 40.95 -4.96 14.36
N SER A 21 40.86 -3.80 15.01
CA SER A 21 41.80 -2.68 14.89
C SER A 21 41.96 -2.15 13.47
N CYS A 22 41.32 -0.99 13.24
CA CYS A 22 41.50 -0.08 12.12
C CYS A 22 42.97 0.09 11.70
N ARG A 23 43.32 -0.35 10.49
CA ARG A 23 44.42 0.17 9.67
C ARG A 23 44.32 -0.46 8.28
N GLY A 24 43.94 0.32 7.28
CA GLY A 24 43.98 -0.15 5.89
C GLY A 24 42.96 0.51 4.99
N PHE A 25 42.99 1.83 4.87
CA PHE A 25 42.22 2.56 3.86
C PHE A 25 43.15 3.57 3.19
N PHE A 26 44.25 3.10 2.61
CA PHE A 26 45.13 3.81 1.67
C PHE A 26 46.24 2.83 1.26
N ILE A 27 45.95 1.97 0.29
CA ILE A 27 46.85 1.34 -0.70
C ILE A 27 45.90 0.53 -1.58
N ASP A 28 45.33 1.17 -2.60
CA ASP A 28 44.68 0.44 -3.71
C ASP A 28 44.50 1.34 -4.94
N LEU A 29 45.61 1.88 -5.43
CA LEU A 29 45.65 2.53 -6.75
C LEU A 29 46.98 2.33 -7.50
N ALA A 30 47.72 1.27 -7.18
CA ALA A 30 49.02 0.97 -7.79
C ALA A 30 49.12 -0.47 -8.33
N ARG A 31 47.99 -1.09 -8.68
CA ARG A 31 47.98 -2.48 -9.18
C ARG A 31 47.01 -2.76 -10.32
N SER A 32 46.87 -1.81 -11.25
CA SER A 32 46.05 -1.98 -12.47
C SER A 32 46.74 -1.52 -13.77
N CYS A 33 48.08 -1.61 -13.85
CA CYS A 33 48.83 -1.31 -15.08
C CYS A 33 50.04 -2.24 -15.25
N ARG A 34 49.84 -3.55 -15.17
CA ARG A 34 50.88 -4.51 -15.54
C ARG A 34 50.28 -5.82 -16.06
N GLU A 35 49.60 -5.75 -17.20
CA GLU A 35 49.27 -6.88 -18.08
C GLU A 35 48.69 -6.30 -19.37
N ASP A 36 49.57 -6.05 -20.35
CA ASP A 36 49.28 -6.08 -21.80
C ASP A 36 50.52 -5.55 -22.55
N GLN A 37 51.47 -6.45 -22.80
CA GLN A 37 52.47 -6.27 -23.85
C GLN A 37 52.29 -7.37 -24.89
N GLY A 38 51.66 -7.01 -26.01
CA GLY A 38 51.54 -7.83 -27.20
C GLY A 38 51.24 -6.96 -28.42
N MET A 39 52.20 -6.91 -29.34
CA MET A 39 52.09 -6.50 -30.76
C MET A 39 52.13 -4.99 -31.13
N GLY A 40 53.30 -4.59 -31.63
CA GLY A 40 53.49 -4.03 -32.97
C GLY A 40 52.71 -2.78 -33.37
N GLY A 41 53.37 -1.61 -33.33
CA GLY A 41 52.89 -0.41 -34.01
C GLY A 41 53.81 0.79 -33.77
N GLU A 42 54.42 1.29 -34.85
CA GLU A 42 55.29 2.47 -34.90
C GLU A 42 54.76 3.68 -34.13
N ARG A 43 55.61 4.30 -33.29
CA ARG A 43 55.39 5.67 -32.81
C ARG A 43 56.54 6.58 -33.23
N LYS A 44 56.13 7.59 -34.00
CA LYS A 44 56.93 8.70 -34.49
C LYS A 44 57.58 9.47 -33.34
N SER A 45 58.83 9.83 -33.54
CA SER A 45 59.62 10.76 -32.74
C SER A 45 59.03 12.17 -32.82
N VAL A 46 58.84 12.81 -31.66
CA VAL A 46 58.77 14.27 -31.56
C VAL A 46 60.00 14.72 -30.78
N PRO A 47 60.91 15.48 -31.38
CA PRO A 47 62.10 15.99 -30.71
C PRO A 47 61.80 17.35 -30.06
N GLY A 48 62.48 17.61 -28.95
CA GLY A 48 62.56 18.94 -28.35
C GLY A 48 61.75 19.09 -27.08
N ILE A 49 62.42 18.91 -25.94
CA ILE A 49 62.68 19.97 -24.95
C ILE A 49 63.73 19.35 -24.02
N ASP A 50 64.97 19.51 -24.44
CA ASP A 50 66.12 19.44 -23.55
C ASP A 50 66.31 20.83 -22.94
N ARG A 51 66.69 20.85 -21.66
CA ARG A 51 67.14 22.00 -20.84
C ARG A 51 66.06 22.86 -20.19
N ILE A 52 65.65 22.46 -18.99
CA ILE A 52 65.49 23.40 -17.86
C ILE A 52 66.26 22.83 -16.67
N GLY A 53 67.24 23.61 -16.21
CA GLY A 53 68.22 23.21 -15.23
C GLY A 53 67.64 22.84 -13.87
N LEU A 54 68.37 21.99 -13.15
CA LEU A 54 68.25 21.78 -11.72
C LEU A 54 68.38 23.13 -10.99
N LEU A 55 67.25 23.79 -10.76
CA LEU A 55 67.11 24.75 -9.69
C LEU A 55 66.93 23.95 -8.40
N SER A 56 68.03 23.87 -7.65
CA SER A 56 68.06 23.75 -6.20
C SER A 56 66.69 24.04 -5.56
N CYS A 57 66.05 23.00 -5.03
CA CYS A 57 64.90 23.14 -4.14
C CYS A 57 65.41 23.82 -2.86
N GLY A 58 65.37 25.16 -2.86
CA GLY A 58 65.52 25.94 -1.65
C GLY A 58 64.33 25.65 -0.75
N SER A 59 64.57 24.87 0.29
CA SER A 59 63.65 24.63 1.40
C SER A 59 63.21 25.96 1.99
N ARG A 60 62.09 26.51 1.51
CA ARG A 60 61.35 27.53 2.26
C ARG A 60 60.74 26.81 3.46
N ALA A 61 61.31 27.05 4.63
CA ALA A 61 60.72 26.64 5.90
C ALA A 61 59.27 27.11 5.94
N PHE A 62 58.32 26.18 6.04
CA PHE A 62 56.97 26.50 6.41
C PHE A 62 57.02 27.08 7.83
N SER A 63 56.85 28.39 7.97
CA SER A 63 56.58 29.00 9.27
C SER A 63 55.37 28.30 9.87
N PRO A 64 55.46 27.68 11.05
CA PRO A 64 54.31 27.09 11.71
C PRO A 64 53.38 28.23 12.11
N CYS A 65 52.31 28.42 11.35
CA CYS A 65 51.18 29.20 11.82
C CYS A 65 50.67 28.47 13.08
N GLN A 66 50.87 29.08 14.25
CA GLN A 66 50.42 28.51 15.51
C GLN A 66 48.91 28.28 15.43
N ARG A 67 48.51 27.02 15.27
CA ARG A 67 47.11 26.63 15.39
C ARG A 67 46.75 26.77 16.86
N PRO A 68 45.76 27.59 17.23
CA PRO A 68 45.29 27.63 18.61
C PRO A 68 44.86 26.20 18.99
N GLY A 69 45.42 25.67 20.07
CA GLY A 69 45.06 24.35 20.58
C GLY A 69 43.66 24.40 21.18
N LEU A 70 42.75 23.55 20.71
CA LEU A 70 41.42 23.42 21.27
C LEU A 70 41.52 22.81 22.66
N THR A 71 40.92 23.44 23.66
CA THR A 71 40.87 22.87 25.01
C THR A 71 39.83 21.75 25.10
N LEU A 72 40.06 20.75 25.95
CA LEU A 72 39.11 19.66 26.18
C LEU A 72 37.73 20.17 26.61
N VAL A 73 37.69 21.27 27.36
CA VAL A 73 36.46 21.92 27.83
C VAL A 73 35.67 22.52 26.67
N GLU A 74 36.33 23.22 25.74
CA GLU A 74 35.66 23.78 24.55
C GLU A 74 35.02 22.69 23.69
N LEU A 75 35.73 21.57 23.48
CA LEU A 75 35.18 20.43 22.75
C LEU A 75 33.96 19.84 23.47
N LEU A 76 34.01 19.70 24.79
CA LEU A 76 32.93 19.16 25.61
C LEU A 76 31.67 20.04 25.57
N VAL A 77 31.83 21.36 25.65
CA VAL A 77 30.70 22.31 25.55
C VAL A 77 30.05 22.23 24.17
N VAL A 78 30.86 22.17 23.10
CA VAL A 78 30.34 22.08 21.73
C VAL A 78 29.55 20.79 21.51
N MET A 79 30.08 19.63 21.93
CA MET A 79 29.35 18.38 21.81
C MET A 79 28.09 18.35 22.69
N ALA A 80 28.10 18.98 23.87
CA ALA A 80 26.92 19.10 24.72
C ALA A 80 25.81 19.92 24.06
N ILE A 81 26.17 21.04 23.41
CA ILE A 81 25.22 21.86 22.65
C ILE A 81 24.67 21.09 21.44
N ILE A 82 25.54 20.41 20.67
CA ILE A 82 25.10 19.62 19.51
C ILE A 82 24.16 18.49 19.96
N ALA A 83 24.47 17.78 21.05
CA ALA A 83 23.62 16.73 21.58
C ALA A 83 22.24 17.26 21.99
N LEU A 84 22.19 18.42 22.66
CA LEU A 84 20.93 19.07 23.03
C LEU A 84 20.12 19.49 21.80
N LEU A 85 20.76 20.07 20.79
CA LEU A 85 20.08 20.44 19.54
C LEU A 85 19.50 19.22 18.84
N ILE A 86 20.30 18.15 18.65
CA ILE A 86 19.84 16.92 18.00
C ILE A 86 18.67 16.29 18.77
N ALA A 87 18.72 16.28 20.10
CA ALA A 87 17.65 15.74 20.94
C ALA A 87 16.30 16.45 20.71
N ILE A 88 16.31 17.75 20.41
CA ILE A 88 15.10 18.53 20.11
C ILE A 88 14.70 18.42 18.63
N LEU A 89 15.67 18.36 17.70
CA LEU A 89 15.40 18.32 16.27
C LEU A 89 14.87 16.96 15.78
N VAL A 90 15.39 15.84 16.27
CA VAL A 90 14.98 14.50 15.79
C VAL A 90 13.49 14.23 15.94
N PRO A 91 12.85 14.40 17.11
CA PRO A 91 11.40 14.16 17.25
C PRO A 91 10.58 15.13 16.40
N ALA A 92 11.02 16.39 16.28
CA ALA A 92 10.34 17.39 15.45
C ALA A 92 10.38 17.03 13.96
N VAL A 93 11.54 16.60 13.43
CA VAL A 93 11.68 16.18 12.03
C VAL A 93 10.83 14.95 11.74
N GLN A 94 10.72 14.01 12.69
CA GLN A 94 9.89 12.82 12.53
C GLN A 94 8.39 13.16 12.48
N ALA A 95 7.92 14.03 13.39
CA ALA A 95 6.54 14.50 13.38
C ALA A 95 6.19 15.26 12.08
N ALA A 96 7.12 16.09 11.59
CA ALA A 96 6.95 16.81 10.33
C ALA A 96 6.88 15.85 9.12
N ARG A 97 7.73 14.83 9.08
CA ARG A 97 7.72 13.82 8.02
C ARG A 97 6.41 13.04 7.99
N GLU A 98 5.89 12.62 9.14
CA GLU A 98 4.62 11.89 9.20
C GLU A 98 3.43 12.77 8.79
N SER A 99 3.42 14.03 9.21
CA SER A 99 2.41 15.00 8.77
C SER A 99 2.42 15.17 7.25
N ALA A 100 3.60 15.26 6.63
CA ALA A 100 3.73 15.35 5.17
C ALA A 100 3.23 14.09 4.45
N ARG A 101 3.56 12.89 4.97
CA ARG A 101 3.04 11.64 4.40
C ARG A 101 1.52 11.54 4.51
N ARG A 102 0.94 11.97 5.63
CA ARG A 102 -0.52 12.06 5.81
C ARG A 102 -1.19 13.02 4.84
N ILE A 103 -0.58 14.18 4.59
CA ILE A 103 -1.09 15.12 3.57
C ILE A 103 -1.07 14.45 2.19
N SER A 104 -0.02 13.70 1.86
CA SER A 104 0.04 12.95 0.60
C SER A 104 -1.08 11.91 0.49
N CYS A 105 -1.33 11.12 1.54
CA CYS A 105 -2.41 10.11 1.51
C CYS A 105 -3.80 10.77 1.47
N SER A 106 -4.01 11.86 2.22
CA SER A 106 -5.24 12.64 2.16
C SER A 106 -5.49 13.24 0.77
N ASN A 107 -4.44 13.68 0.07
CA ASN A 107 -4.55 14.21 -1.29
C ASN A 107 -4.89 13.10 -2.31
N ASN A 108 -4.26 11.93 -2.18
CA ASN A 108 -4.59 10.76 -3.01
C ASN A 108 -6.05 10.35 -2.82
N LEU A 109 -6.52 10.26 -1.56
CA LEU A 109 -7.91 9.95 -1.25
C LEU A 109 -8.88 11.00 -1.80
N ARG A 110 -8.50 12.30 -1.77
CA ARG A 110 -9.28 13.38 -2.37
C ARG A 110 -9.38 13.23 -3.89
N GLN A 111 -8.29 12.88 -4.58
CA GLN A 111 -8.31 12.63 -6.02
C GLN A 111 -9.24 11.47 -6.39
N LEU A 112 -9.21 10.37 -5.62
CA LEU A 112 -10.10 9.22 -5.82
C LEU A 112 -11.57 9.55 -5.55
N ALA A 113 -11.85 10.36 -4.52
CA ALA A 113 -13.20 10.82 -4.23
C ALA A 113 -13.74 11.71 -5.35
N LEU A 114 -12.93 12.66 -5.84
CA LEU A 114 -13.30 13.49 -6.99
C LEU A 114 -13.52 12.67 -8.26
N ALA A 115 -12.73 11.61 -8.48
CA ALA A 115 -12.92 10.69 -9.59
C ALA A 115 -14.28 9.97 -9.53
N CYS A 116 -14.72 9.56 -8.34
CA CYS A 116 -16.05 8.99 -8.14
C CYS A 116 -17.17 10.00 -8.45
N LEU A 117 -16.97 11.28 -8.11
CA LEU A 117 -17.93 12.34 -8.39
C LEU A 117 -17.98 12.72 -9.87
N SER A 118 -16.84 12.72 -10.56
CA SER A 118 -16.79 12.89 -12.02
C SER A 118 -17.50 11.75 -12.75
N PHE A 119 -17.32 10.52 -12.27
CA PHE A 119 -18.09 9.38 -12.75
C PHE A 119 -19.60 9.58 -12.53
N GLU A 120 -20.01 10.02 -11.33
CA GLU A 120 -21.42 10.29 -11.03
C GLU A 120 -22.02 11.38 -11.91
N SER A 121 -21.28 12.46 -12.18
CA SER A 121 -21.70 13.54 -13.08
C SER A 121 -22.04 13.02 -14.49
N THR A 122 -21.31 12.03 -14.99
CA THR A 122 -21.53 11.46 -16.33
C THR A 122 -22.56 10.33 -16.35
N GLN A 123 -22.53 9.42 -15.37
CA GLN A 123 -23.37 8.22 -15.33
C GLN A 123 -24.66 8.39 -14.51
N ARG A 124 -24.82 9.53 -13.81
CA ARG A 124 -25.91 9.85 -12.87
C ARG A 124 -26.06 8.87 -11.70
N ARG A 125 -24.99 8.11 -11.42
CA ARG A 125 -24.90 7.09 -10.37
C ARG A 125 -23.46 7.02 -9.89
N LEU A 126 -23.25 6.78 -8.60
CA LEU A 126 -21.92 6.50 -8.07
C LEU A 126 -21.41 5.14 -8.59
N PRO A 127 -20.09 4.93 -8.65
CA PRO A 127 -19.52 3.65 -9.05
C PRO A 127 -20.02 2.51 -8.15
N TYR A 128 -20.16 1.30 -8.70
CA TYR A 128 -20.51 0.13 -7.91
C TYR A 128 -19.32 -0.37 -7.08
N GLY A 129 -19.59 -1.02 -5.95
CA GLY A 129 -18.53 -1.62 -5.12
C GLY A 129 -17.87 -2.83 -5.78
N ARG A 130 -18.69 -3.72 -6.35
CA ARG A 130 -18.27 -4.96 -7.03
C ARG A 130 -19.24 -5.23 -8.17
N LYS A 131 -18.72 -5.71 -9.30
CA LYS A 131 -19.52 -6.33 -10.35
C LYS A 131 -19.54 -7.85 -10.14
N TYR A 132 -20.73 -8.44 -10.18
CA TYR A 132 -20.90 -9.89 -10.11
C TYR A 132 -20.68 -10.49 -11.52
N ASP A 133 -19.45 -10.91 -11.83
CA ASP A 133 -19.04 -11.46 -13.13
C ASP A 133 -18.14 -12.73 -13.01
N PHE A 134 -17.51 -13.18 -14.12
CA PHE A 134 -16.73 -14.44 -14.22
C PHE A 134 -15.70 -14.65 -13.09
N TRP A 135 -15.25 -13.58 -12.44
CA TRP A 135 -14.27 -13.61 -11.35
C TRP A 135 -14.70 -12.76 -10.15
N ASP A 136 -15.95 -12.29 -10.09
CA ASP A 136 -16.32 -11.23 -9.16
C ASP A 136 -15.36 -10.02 -9.25
N SER A 137 -14.90 -9.79 -10.47
CA SER A 137 -13.85 -8.86 -10.79
C SER A 137 -14.42 -7.53 -11.17
N TYR A 138 -13.60 -6.52 -10.96
CA TYR A 138 -13.90 -5.12 -11.19
C TYR A 138 -14.75 -4.50 -10.10
N THR A 139 -14.23 -3.39 -9.63
CA THR A 139 -14.75 -2.61 -8.53
C THR A 139 -14.86 -1.17 -8.99
N TRP A 140 -15.21 -0.29 -8.06
CA TRP A 140 -15.18 1.14 -8.27
C TRP A 140 -13.82 1.62 -8.81
N THR A 141 -12.71 0.96 -8.49
CA THR A 141 -11.36 1.37 -8.88
C THR A 141 -11.17 1.38 -10.39
N GLN A 142 -11.68 0.38 -11.13
CA GLN A 142 -11.56 0.34 -12.59
C GLN A 142 -12.45 1.40 -13.25
N LEU A 143 -13.63 1.66 -12.67
CA LEU A 143 -14.55 2.70 -13.17
C LEU A 143 -14.00 4.12 -12.99
N THR A 144 -13.15 4.33 -11.98
CA THR A 144 -12.55 5.64 -11.70
C THR A 144 -11.26 5.90 -12.48
N LEU A 145 -10.65 4.89 -13.12
CA LEU A 145 -9.39 5.04 -13.87
C LEU A 145 -9.39 6.17 -14.90
N PRO A 146 -10.42 6.33 -15.76
CA PRO A 146 -10.45 7.44 -16.73
C PRO A 146 -10.40 8.82 -16.06
N TRP A 147 -10.96 8.95 -14.85
CA TRP A 147 -11.08 10.21 -14.12
C TRP A 147 -9.84 10.56 -13.28
N ILE A 148 -8.86 9.66 -13.23
CA ILE A 148 -7.53 9.90 -12.64
C ILE A 148 -6.42 9.84 -13.70
N GLU A 149 -6.77 10.16 -14.96
CA GLU A 149 -5.84 10.19 -16.10
C GLU A 149 -5.19 8.84 -16.43
N GLN A 150 -5.82 7.72 -16.04
CA GLN A 150 -5.35 6.36 -16.33
C GLN A 150 -6.18 5.69 -17.45
N GLN A 151 -6.46 6.43 -18.54
CA GLN A 151 -7.26 5.95 -19.67
C GLN A 151 -6.64 4.71 -20.32
N SER A 152 -5.32 4.68 -20.52
CA SER A 152 -4.62 3.54 -21.15
C SER A 152 -4.77 2.25 -20.35
N VAL A 153 -4.76 2.33 -19.01
CA VAL A 153 -4.99 1.20 -18.13
C VAL A 153 -6.46 0.76 -18.20
N ALA A 154 -7.39 1.71 -18.24
CA ALA A 154 -8.82 1.46 -18.37
C ALA A 154 -9.16 0.75 -19.69
N ASP A 155 -8.55 1.15 -20.81
CA ASP A 155 -8.77 0.56 -22.13
C ASP A 155 -8.32 -0.91 -22.20
N GLY A 156 -7.32 -1.29 -21.40
CA GLY A 156 -6.91 -2.69 -21.28
C GLY A 156 -7.95 -3.57 -20.59
N TYR A 157 -8.85 -2.98 -19.78
CA TYR A 157 -10.02 -3.65 -19.18
C TYR A 157 -11.23 -3.69 -20.13
N TRP A 158 -11.02 -4.20 -21.35
CA TRP A 158 -12.04 -4.24 -22.41
C TRP A 158 -13.30 -5.06 -22.08
N THR A 159 -13.24 -5.91 -21.05
CA THR A 159 -14.34 -6.74 -20.55
C THR A 159 -15.33 -5.99 -19.65
N LEU A 160 -14.98 -4.78 -19.16
CA LEU A 160 -15.85 -3.99 -18.28
C LEU A 160 -17.27 -3.77 -18.84
N PRO A 161 -17.46 -3.40 -20.12
CA PRO A 161 -18.78 -3.14 -20.68
C PRO A 161 -19.60 -4.40 -20.96
N LEU A 162 -18.95 -5.58 -20.94
CA LEU A 162 -19.61 -6.83 -21.29
C LEU A 162 -20.63 -7.20 -20.20
N LYS A 163 -21.87 -7.44 -20.65
CA LYS A 163 -22.93 -8.08 -19.87
C LYS A 163 -22.90 -9.55 -20.26
N GLY A 164 -22.23 -10.40 -19.48
CA GLY A 164 -21.94 -11.74 -19.99
C GLY A 164 -21.00 -12.58 -19.12
N PHE A 165 -21.33 -13.86 -18.93
CA PHE A 165 -20.45 -14.94 -18.51
C PHE A 165 -20.21 -15.73 -19.77
N PHE A 166 -18.98 -15.66 -20.28
CA PHE A 166 -18.60 -16.50 -21.41
C PHE A 166 -18.36 -17.91 -20.88
N LYS A 167 -19.34 -18.81 -21.08
CA LYS A 167 -19.30 -20.21 -20.58
C LYS A 167 -18.17 -21.09 -21.12
N ARG A 168 -17.41 -20.64 -22.12
CA ARG A 168 -16.37 -21.45 -22.78
C ARG A 168 -15.09 -20.67 -22.93
N HIS A 169 -14.20 -20.82 -21.97
CA HIS A 169 -12.78 -20.54 -22.14
C HIS A 169 -11.97 -21.74 -21.65
N PRO A 170 -10.87 -22.11 -22.34
CA PRO A 170 -10.04 -23.23 -21.91
C PRO A 170 -9.27 -22.87 -20.63
N GLY A 171 -9.36 -23.73 -19.62
CA GLY A 171 -8.67 -23.60 -18.34
C GLY A 171 -9.57 -23.21 -17.17
N PRO A 172 -9.14 -23.44 -15.91
CA PRO A 172 -9.93 -23.10 -14.72
C PRO A 172 -10.22 -21.60 -14.62
N ASN A 173 -9.40 -20.75 -15.29
CA ASN A 173 -9.38 -19.31 -15.04
C ASN A 173 -9.65 -18.36 -16.26
N GLY A 174 -9.98 -18.90 -17.45
CA GLY A 174 -10.34 -18.12 -18.65
C GLY A 174 -9.34 -17.01 -19.09
N PRO A 175 -9.71 -16.12 -20.04
CA PRO A 175 -8.82 -15.12 -20.62
C PRO A 175 -8.45 -13.98 -19.66
N ALA A 176 -9.15 -13.76 -18.55
CA ALA A 176 -8.78 -12.69 -17.62
C ALA A 176 -7.44 -12.94 -16.90
N GLY A 177 -7.06 -14.21 -16.76
CA GLY A 177 -5.74 -14.61 -16.27
C GLY A 177 -4.65 -14.33 -17.31
N ASP A 178 -4.71 -15.06 -18.41
CA ASP A 178 -3.61 -15.16 -19.38
C ASP A 178 -3.66 -14.12 -20.52
N ASP A 179 -4.72 -13.30 -20.66
CA ASP A 179 -4.77 -12.28 -21.71
C ASP A 179 -3.72 -11.19 -21.45
N PRO A 180 -2.77 -10.95 -22.38
CA PRO A 180 -1.69 -9.99 -22.18
C PRO A 180 -2.16 -8.56 -21.92
N ARG A 181 -3.31 -8.15 -22.48
CA ARG A 181 -3.86 -6.79 -22.31
C ARG A 181 -4.36 -6.61 -20.88
N LEU A 182 -5.19 -7.54 -20.41
CA LEU A 182 -5.71 -7.51 -19.04
C LEU A 182 -4.58 -7.64 -18.02
N ARG A 183 -3.62 -8.53 -18.26
CA ARG A 183 -2.42 -8.66 -17.43
C ARG A 183 -1.63 -7.36 -17.33
N SER A 184 -1.42 -6.66 -18.44
CA SER A 184 -0.72 -5.37 -18.43
C SER A 184 -1.43 -4.32 -17.56
N SER A 185 -2.77 -4.27 -17.61
CA SER A 185 -3.56 -3.35 -16.79
C SER A 185 -3.61 -3.73 -15.32
N ARG A 186 -3.60 -5.03 -14.98
CA ARG A 186 -3.58 -5.50 -13.57
C ARG A 186 -2.24 -5.25 -12.90
N HIS A 187 -1.16 -5.29 -13.68
CA HIS A 187 0.21 -5.08 -13.21
C HIS A 187 0.61 -3.61 -13.21
N ALA A 188 -0.24 -2.72 -13.75
CA ALA A 188 0.03 -1.30 -13.82
C ALA A 188 0.11 -0.70 -12.40
N PHE A 189 1.26 -0.11 -12.08
CA PHE A 189 1.43 0.65 -10.85
C PHE A 189 0.84 2.05 -11.03
N ILE A 190 -0.18 2.37 -10.22
CA ILE A 190 -0.86 3.67 -10.22
C ILE A 190 -0.60 4.34 -8.86
N PRO A 191 0.30 5.34 -8.76
CA PRO A 191 0.69 5.97 -7.50
C PRO A 191 -0.47 6.46 -6.63
N THR A 192 -1.56 6.92 -7.26
CA THR A 192 -2.74 7.44 -6.58
C THR A 192 -3.44 6.41 -5.69
N TYR A 193 -3.30 5.11 -5.94
CA TYR A 193 -3.89 4.06 -5.10
C TYR A 193 -3.06 3.70 -3.86
N TYR A 194 -1.90 4.32 -3.66
CA TYR A 194 -1.00 4.00 -2.55
C TYR A 194 -0.95 5.12 -1.51
N CYS A 195 -0.77 4.72 -0.26
CA CYS A 195 -0.42 5.64 0.80
C CYS A 195 1.08 5.55 1.11
N VAL A 196 1.77 6.69 1.09
CA VAL A 196 3.23 6.80 1.33
C VAL A 196 3.61 6.41 2.76
N SER A 197 2.64 6.37 3.68
CA SER A 197 2.85 5.94 5.07
C SER A 197 2.78 4.43 5.24
N ASP A 198 2.18 3.72 4.28
CA ASP A 198 2.23 2.27 4.23
C ASP A 198 3.48 1.78 3.46
N ARG A 199 3.70 0.47 3.42
CA ARG A 199 4.95 -0.16 2.95
C ARG A 199 5.20 -0.11 1.43
N GLY A 200 4.54 0.80 0.71
CA GLY A 200 4.68 0.96 -0.74
C GLY A 200 3.85 -0.05 -1.53
N PRO A 201 4.03 -0.12 -2.85
CA PRO A 201 3.28 -1.02 -3.69
C PRO A 201 3.67 -2.48 -3.49
N THR A 202 2.82 -3.22 -2.77
CA THR A 202 2.97 -4.68 -2.71
C THR A 202 2.33 -5.34 -3.92
N ARG A 203 3.04 -6.31 -4.48
CA ARG A 203 2.52 -7.16 -5.55
C ARG A 203 1.82 -8.36 -4.92
N ASN A 204 0.90 -8.95 -5.65
CA ASN A 204 0.33 -10.24 -5.33
C ASN A 204 0.40 -11.13 -6.56
N GLU A 205 1.12 -12.24 -6.44
CA GLU A 205 1.19 -13.28 -7.47
C GLU A 205 1.51 -12.75 -8.88
N ILE A 206 2.33 -11.70 -9.00
CA ILE A 206 2.59 -11.04 -10.29
C ILE A 206 3.20 -11.99 -11.33
N ASP A 207 3.92 -13.00 -10.88
CA ASP A 207 4.53 -14.02 -11.74
C ASP A 207 3.56 -15.15 -12.11
N SER A 208 2.40 -15.24 -11.44
CA SER A 208 1.34 -16.18 -11.81
C SER A 208 0.67 -15.70 -13.09
N SER A 209 0.43 -16.63 -14.01
CA SER A 209 -0.30 -16.34 -15.24
C SER A 209 -1.78 -16.05 -14.97
N THR A 210 -2.32 -16.37 -13.79
CA THR A 210 -3.76 -16.31 -13.51
C THR A 210 -4.19 -15.12 -12.65
N PHE A 211 -3.53 -14.85 -11.53
CA PHE A 211 -4.03 -13.90 -10.50
C PHE A 211 -3.12 -12.69 -10.22
N GLY A 212 -2.13 -12.40 -11.06
CA GLY A 212 -1.20 -11.30 -10.80
C GLY A 212 -1.85 -9.92 -10.76
N PHE A 213 -1.61 -9.15 -9.70
CA PHE A 213 -2.00 -7.75 -9.57
C PHE A 213 -1.14 -6.97 -8.57
N ILE A 214 -1.25 -5.64 -8.60
CA ILE A 214 -0.71 -4.77 -7.54
C ILE A 214 -1.83 -4.40 -6.56
N ARG A 215 -1.51 -4.43 -5.26
CA ARG A 215 -2.45 -4.10 -4.18
C ARG A 215 -2.63 -2.58 -4.05
N GLY A 216 -3.56 -2.11 -3.23
CA GLY A 216 -3.77 -0.68 -2.97
C GLY A 216 -4.31 -0.41 -1.58
N ASN A 217 -4.19 0.84 -1.14
CA ASN A 217 -4.44 1.28 0.23
C ASN A 217 -5.80 1.91 0.46
N TYR A 218 -6.64 2.03 -0.56
CA TYR A 218 -7.92 2.73 -0.45
C TYR A 218 -9.07 1.82 -0.86
N SER A 219 -10.15 1.89 -0.08
CA SER A 219 -11.31 1.01 -0.19
C SER A 219 -12.61 1.80 -0.09
N GLY A 220 -13.66 1.27 -0.72
CA GLY A 220 -15.01 1.83 -0.69
C GLY A 220 -15.82 1.35 0.51
N CYS A 221 -16.60 2.25 1.09
CA CYS A 221 -17.47 1.96 2.24
C CYS A 221 -18.72 1.16 1.83
N VAL A 222 -18.89 -0.04 2.39
CA VAL A 222 -20.11 -0.87 2.20
C VAL A 222 -21.20 -0.59 3.23
N GLY A 223 -20.92 0.23 4.24
CA GLY A 223 -21.85 0.54 5.33
C GLY A 223 -21.45 -0.03 6.67
N ALA A 224 -22.39 -0.06 7.61
CA ALA A 224 -22.17 -0.45 9.01
C ALA A 224 -22.30 -1.97 9.28
N GLY A 225 -22.11 -2.80 8.25
CA GLY A 225 -22.41 -4.24 8.32
C GLY A 225 -21.44 -5.09 7.49
N ASP A 226 -21.93 -6.23 7.04
CA ASP A 226 -21.23 -7.09 6.08
C ASP A 226 -21.08 -6.42 4.70
N MET A 227 -20.59 -7.18 3.72
CA MET A 227 -20.41 -6.71 2.36
C MET A 227 -21.70 -6.18 1.68
N TYR A 228 -22.87 -6.56 2.19
CA TYR A 228 -24.18 -6.09 1.71
C TYR A 228 -24.72 -4.91 2.52
N GLY A 229 -24.04 -4.53 3.60
CA GLY A 229 -24.52 -3.57 4.58
C GLY A 229 -25.54 -4.15 5.56
N TYR A 230 -25.63 -5.48 5.66
CA TYR A 230 -26.54 -6.21 6.55
C TYR A 230 -25.79 -6.87 7.73
N ALA A 231 -26.55 -7.51 8.62
CA ALA A 231 -26.15 -7.73 10.01
C ALA A 231 -24.95 -8.67 10.21
N MET A 232 -23.91 -8.09 10.83
CA MET A 232 -23.09 -8.73 11.87
C MET A 232 -23.88 -8.66 13.20
N ASP A 233 -23.72 -9.59 14.14
CA ASP A 233 -24.57 -9.68 15.35
C ASP A 233 -24.88 -8.35 16.09
N ALA A 234 -26.10 -8.23 16.63
CA ALA A 234 -26.61 -7.23 17.60
C ALA A 234 -26.27 -5.73 17.42
N LEU A 235 -25.98 -5.24 16.20
CA LEU A 235 -25.75 -3.80 16.00
C LEU A 235 -27.08 -3.03 15.81
N PRO A 236 -27.32 -1.90 16.53
CA PRO A 236 -28.55 -1.12 16.40
C PRO A 236 -28.59 -0.23 15.15
N GLU A 237 -27.43 0.14 14.62
CA GLU A 237 -27.30 0.96 13.40
C GLU A 237 -26.83 0.07 12.27
N ARG A 238 -27.67 -0.03 11.25
CA ARG A 238 -27.54 -0.93 10.11
C ARG A 238 -27.96 -0.16 8.88
N GLY A 239 -27.16 -0.27 7.83
CA GLY A 239 -27.53 0.33 6.57
C GLY A 239 -26.46 0.12 5.52
N PRO A 240 -26.88 -0.09 4.26
CA PRO A 240 -25.94 -0.12 3.15
C PRO A 240 -25.23 1.23 3.01
N GLY A 241 -23.93 1.18 2.77
CA GLY A 241 -23.13 2.31 2.32
C GLY A 241 -23.25 2.49 0.80
N ILE A 242 -22.40 3.37 0.26
CA ILE A 242 -22.39 3.67 -1.18
C ILE A 242 -21.96 2.47 -2.01
N PHE A 243 -20.95 1.74 -1.54
CA PHE A 243 -20.37 0.60 -2.25
C PHE A 243 -20.93 -0.74 -1.78
N ALA A 244 -22.04 -0.73 -1.05
CA ALA A 244 -22.72 -1.95 -0.61
C ALA A 244 -23.12 -2.81 -1.82
N VAL A 245 -22.86 -4.11 -1.73
CA VAL A 245 -23.26 -5.07 -2.75
C VAL A 245 -24.71 -5.47 -2.50
N ALA A 246 -25.46 -5.88 -3.52
CA ALA A 246 -26.81 -6.44 -3.33
C ALA A 246 -26.67 -7.95 -3.10
N GLY A 247 -27.39 -8.50 -2.12
CA GLY A 247 -27.32 -9.92 -1.77
C GLY A 247 -27.84 -10.85 -2.86
N ASP A 248 -28.67 -10.32 -3.75
CA ASP A 248 -29.25 -10.98 -4.92
C ASP A 248 -28.58 -10.55 -6.24
N GLN A 249 -27.45 -9.83 -6.21
CA GLN A 249 -26.73 -9.51 -7.44
C GLN A 249 -26.44 -10.79 -8.19
N SER A 250 -27.07 -10.93 -9.34
CA SER A 250 -26.85 -12.04 -10.24
C SER A 250 -26.20 -11.53 -11.51
N TYR A 251 -25.37 -12.40 -12.05
CA TYR A 251 -24.81 -12.24 -13.36
C TYR A 251 -25.91 -12.24 -14.44
N ASP A 252 -26.95 -13.09 -14.27
CA ASP A 252 -27.96 -13.36 -15.31
C ASP A 252 -28.97 -12.22 -15.54
N ASP A 253 -29.17 -11.36 -14.53
CA ASP A 253 -30.15 -10.26 -14.57
C ASP A 253 -29.52 -8.87 -14.70
N GLY A 254 -28.18 -8.78 -14.62
CA GLY A 254 -27.42 -7.53 -14.74
C GLY A 254 -27.65 -6.55 -13.59
N THR A 255 -28.01 -7.03 -12.40
CA THR A 255 -28.45 -6.22 -11.25
C THR A 255 -27.32 -5.64 -10.39
N THR A 256 -26.22 -5.17 -10.99
CA THR A 256 -25.16 -4.51 -10.20
C THR A 256 -25.70 -3.26 -9.50
N ARG A 257 -25.65 -3.25 -8.17
CA ARG A 257 -26.14 -2.13 -7.36
C ARG A 257 -25.26 -0.91 -7.58
N MET A 258 -25.90 0.19 -7.95
CA MET A 258 -25.29 1.51 -8.07
C MET A 258 -26.21 2.52 -7.39
N VAL A 259 -25.65 3.30 -6.47
CA VAL A 259 -26.42 4.29 -5.68
C VAL A 259 -26.52 5.59 -6.47
N LYS A 260 -27.72 6.16 -6.59
CA LYS A 260 -27.91 7.52 -7.12
C LYS A 260 -27.63 8.55 -6.03
N ALA A 261 -27.18 9.74 -6.43
CA ALA A 261 -27.03 10.87 -5.52
C ALA A 261 -28.32 11.20 -4.73
N THR A 262 -29.49 10.99 -5.33
CA THR A 262 -30.80 11.23 -4.70
C THR A 262 -31.17 10.20 -3.62
N GLU A 263 -30.48 9.06 -3.57
CA GLU A 263 -30.72 8.01 -2.59
C GLU A 263 -29.97 8.28 -1.27
N ILE A 264 -29.02 9.24 -1.27
CA ILE A 264 -28.24 9.66 -0.10
C ILE A 264 -29.09 10.59 0.78
N LYS A 265 -29.70 10.05 1.83
CA LYS A 265 -30.67 10.79 2.67
C LYS A 265 -30.03 11.52 3.85
N ASP A 266 -28.90 11.03 4.34
CA ASP A 266 -28.09 11.57 5.43
C ASP A 266 -27.31 12.84 5.04
N GLY A 267 -27.12 13.04 3.72
CA GLY A 267 -26.51 14.21 3.12
C GLY A 267 -25.04 13.99 2.74
N ARG A 268 -24.63 14.54 1.60
CA ARG A 268 -23.36 14.14 0.95
C ARG A 268 -22.09 14.39 1.76
N MET A 269 -22.11 15.39 2.64
CA MET A 269 -20.98 15.74 3.51
C MET A 269 -20.84 14.81 4.73
N LYS A 270 -21.82 13.93 4.96
CA LYS A 270 -21.90 13.03 6.13
C LYS A 270 -21.77 11.56 5.76
N THR A 271 -21.92 11.21 4.49
CA THR A 271 -21.77 9.84 4.02
C THR A 271 -20.32 9.53 3.66
N LEU A 272 -19.75 8.49 4.27
CA LEU A 272 -18.45 7.93 3.94
C LEU A 272 -18.49 7.31 2.55
N LEU A 273 -17.48 7.67 1.76
CA LEU A 273 -17.27 7.15 0.42
C LEU A 273 -16.07 6.18 0.43
N LEU A 274 -14.88 6.68 0.75
CA LEU A 274 -13.63 5.91 0.72
C LEU A 274 -12.88 6.06 2.04
N SER A 275 -12.08 5.06 2.41
CA SER A 275 -11.12 5.16 3.50
C SER A 275 -9.90 4.29 3.24
N GLU A 276 -8.95 4.34 4.16
CA GLU A 276 -7.69 3.63 4.08
C GLU A 276 -7.84 2.19 4.58
N ILE A 277 -7.03 1.30 4.00
CA ILE A 277 -6.75 -0.04 4.47
C ILE A 277 -5.24 -0.28 4.48
N MET A 278 -4.81 -1.26 5.29
CA MET A 278 -3.43 -1.71 5.30
C MET A 278 -3.21 -2.82 4.29
N VAL A 279 -2.09 -2.76 3.60
CA VAL A 279 -1.69 -3.73 2.58
C VAL A 279 -0.67 -4.72 3.18
N PRO A 280 -0.80 -6.03 2.91
CA PRO A 280 0.19 -7.03 3.31
C PRO A 280 1.46 -6.96 2.46
N ASP A 281 2.50 -7.65 2.91
CA ASP A 281 3.83 -7.76 2.32
C ASP A 281 4.16 -9.24 2.10
N ILE A 282 3.45 -9.86 1.14
CA ILE A 282 3.53 -11.30 0.85
C ILE A 282 3.99 -11.51 -0.59
N GLU A 283 5.20 -12.02 -0.76
CA GLU A 283 5.76 -12.52 -2.02
C GLU A 283 6.64 -13.76 -1.75
N PRO A 284 6.62 -14.82 -2.60
CA PRO A 284 5.72 -15.11 -3.71
C PRO A 284 4.55 -16.01 -3.27
N GLY A 285 3.31 -15.56 -3.43
CA GLY A 285 2.13 -16.39 -3.20
C GLY A 285 0.87 -15.57 -2.89
N TRP A 286 -0.28 -16.25 -2.84
CA TRP A 286 -1.53 -15.59 -2.51
C TRP A 286 -1.57 -15.13 -1.05
N GLY A 287 -1.50 -13.81 -0.87
CA GLY A 287 -1.51 -13.15 0.44
C GLY A 287 -2.89 -12.84 1.02
N GLY A 288 -3.96 -13.35 0.40
CA GLY A 288 -5.33 -13.08 0.80
C GLY A 288 -5.94 -11.81 0.18
N PRO A 289 -7.19 -11.48 0.55
CA PRO A 289 -7.99 -10.40 -0.06
C PRO A 289 -7.52 -8.98 0.30
N MET A 290 -6.62 -8.85 1.29
CA MET A 290 -6.28 -7.56 1.88
C MET A 290 -5.55 -6.63 0.91
N GLY A 291 -6.13 -5.48 0.56
CA GLY A 291 -5.53 -4.58 -0.43
C GLY A 291 -5.76 -4.97 -1.89
N GLU A 292 -6.62 -5.95 -2.19
CA GLU A 292 -7.00 -6.25 -3.57
C GLU A 292 -7.86 -5.14 -4.16
N ILE A 293 -7.35 -4.36 -5.12
CA ILE A 293 -8.13 -3.27 -5.75
C ILE A 293 -9.04 -3.76 -6.88
N ILE A 294 -8.69 -4.85 -7.55
CA ILE A 294 -9.46 -5.37 -8.70
C ILE A 294 -10.64 -6.24 -8.25
N TYR A 295 -10.50 -6.93 -7.13
CA TYR A 295 -11.53 -7.81 -6.61
C TYR A 295 -12.34 -7.08 -5.54
N GLY A 296 -13.66 -7.21 -5.63
CA GLY A 296 -14.58 -6.61 -4.66
C GLY A 296 -14.66 -7.39 -3.36
N ASN A 297 -13.52 -7.78 -2.80
CA ASN A 297 -13.46 -8.52 -1.54
C ASN A 297 -13.40 -7.56 -0.35
N MET A 298 -13.98 -8.00 0.76
CA MET A 298 -13.87 -7.28 2.02
C MET A 298 -12.41 -7.25 2.49
N GLY A 299 -11.92 -6.08 2.89
CA GLY A 299 -10.52 -5.83 3.20
C GLY A 299 -9.64 -5.55 1.98
N GLY A 300 -10.16 -5.77 0.77
CA GLY A 300 -9.59 -5.33 -0.50
C GLY A 300 -10.20 -4.01 -0.92
N ALA A 301 -10.86 -3.96 -2.08
CA ALA A 301 -11.48 -2.74 -2.59
C ALA A 301 -12.65 -2.24 -1.73
N LEU A 302 -13.11 -3.01 -0.74
CA LEU A 302 -14.25 -2.72 0.11
C LEU A 302 -13.87 -2.78 1.60
N PHE A 303 -14.43 -1.87 2.39
CA PHE A 303 -14.33 -1.88 3.85
C PHE A 303 -15.69 -1.60 4.50
N SER A 304 -15.82 -2.00 5.75
CA SER A 304 -17.00 -1.81 6.59
C SER A 304 -16.76 -0.79 7.70
N ALA A 305 -17.76 0.07 7.93
CA ALA A 305 -17.83 0.97 9.07
C ALA A 305 -18.42 0.28 10.32
N ALA A 306 -18.57 -1.05 10.33
CA ALA A 306 -19.09 -1.80 11.47
C ALA A 306 -18.26 -1.61 12.75
N TYR A 307 -16.97 -1.33 12.64
CA TYR A 307 -16.08 -1.04 13.76
C TYR A 307 -15.27 0.23 13.52
N THR A 308 -14.78 0.86 14.59
CA THR A 308 -13.98 2.08 14.51
C THR A 308 -12.67 1.87 13.76
N PRO A 309 -12.07 2.94 13.22
CA PRO A 309 -10.78 2.85 12.55
C PRO A 309 -9.69 2.23 13.43
N ASN A 310 -8.79 1.44 12.84
CA ASN A 310 -7.69 0.77 13.54
C ASN A 310 -8.09 -0.08 14.77
N THR A 311 -9.35 -0.55 14.83
CA THR A 311 -9.87 -1.38 15.93
C THR A 311 -9.00 -2.62 16.22
N SER A 312 -9.01 -3.08 17.48
CA SER A 312 -8.41 -4.36 17.87
C SER A 312 -9.27 -5.58 17.50
N VAL A 313 -10.51 -5.36 17.07
CA VAL A 313 -11.38 -6.42 16.53
C VAL A 313 -10.77 -6.94 15.23
N PRO A 314 -10.61 -8.27 15.06
CA PRO A 314 -10.06 -8.83 13.83
C PRO A 314 -10.98 -8.58 12.65
N ASP A 315 -10.38 -8.30 11.48
CA ASP A 315 -11.12 -8.31 10.23
C ASP A 315 -11.49 -9.76 9.89
N GLU A 316 -12.79 -10.02 9.73
CA GLU A 316 -13.29 -11.32 9.28
C GLU A 316 -13.47 -11.30 7.77
N VAL A 317 -12.54 -11.95 7.06
CA VAL A 317 -12.49 -11.92 5.59
C VAL A 317 -12.64 -13.32 5.00
N TYR A 318 -13.17 -13.38 3.78
CA TYR A 318 -13.13 -14.61 2.99
C TYR A 318 -11.78 -14.74 2.32
N GLY A 319 -10.98 -15.67 2.83
CA GLY A 319 -9.65 -15.94 2.33
C GLY A 319 -8.62 -16.06 3.44
N GLY A 320 -7.38 -16.35 3.06
CA GLY A 320 -6.29 -16.48 4.03
C GLY A 320 -5.91 -15.12 4.59
N CYS A 321 -5.71 -15.02 5.91
CA CYS A 321 -5.17 -13.81 6.50
C CYS A 321 -3.66 -13.69 6.23
N PRO A 322 -3.12 -12.47 6.09
CA PRO A 322 -1.70 -12.28 5.79
C PRO A 322 -0.75 -12.98 6.78
N GLN A 323 -1.06 -12.92 8.07
CA GLN A 323 -0.21 -13.53 9.11
C GLN A 323 -0.16 -15.06 9.00
N GLN A 324 -1.25 -15.70 8.58
CA GLN A 324 -1.31 -17.15 8.37
C GLN A 324 -0.47 -17.58 7.15
N ARG A 325 -0.14 -16.63 6.26
CA ARG A 325 0.69 -16.82 5.07
C ARG A 325 2.15 -16.43 5.30
N GLY A 326 2.55 -16.09 6.52
CA GLY A 326 3.92 -15.77 6.89
C GLY A 326 4.27 -14.28 6.94
N ASP A 327 3.30 -13.38 6.74
CA ASP A 327 3.53 -11.94 6.87
C ASP A 327 3.55 -11.51 8.34
N THR A 328 4.76 -11.45 8.91
CA THR A 328 5.00 -10.93 10.27
C THR A 328 4.94 -9.40 10.34
N GLY A 329 4.88 -8.73 9.19
CA GLY A 329 4.84 -7.28 9.03
C GLY A 329 3.44 -6.68 9.05
N TYR A 330 2.41 -7.49 8.78
CA TYR A 330 1.00 -7.11 8.83
C TYR A 330 0.49 -7.10 10.27
N ARG A 331 0.23 -5.89 10.79
CA ARG A 331 -0.11 -5.68 12.21
C ARG A 331 -1.61 -5.73 12.49
N ALA A 332 -2.47 -5.60 11.48
CA ALA A 332 -3.91 -5.61 11.70
C ALA A 332 -4.40 -7.01 12.09
N PRO A 333 -5.22 -7.14 13.14
CA PRO A 333 -5.82 -8.42 13.47
C PRO A 333 -6.73 -8.88 12.31
N CYS A 334 -6.62 -10.14 11.93
CA CYS A 334 -7.37 -10.74 10.83
C CYS A 334 -7.72 -12.18 11.20
N SER A 335 -8.95 -12.60 10.92
CA SER A 335 -9.44 -13.96 11.09
C SER A 335 -10.15 -14.42 9.81
N PRO A 336 -9.81 -15.58 9.21
CA PRO A 336 -10.50 -16.07 8.03
C PRO A 336 -11.88 -16.63 8.42
N LEU A 337 -12.93 -16.26 7.68
CA LEU A 337 -14.26 -16.91 7.81
C LEU A 337 -14.25 -18.33 7.26
N VAL A 338 -13.44 -18.57 6.22
CA VAL A 338 -13.23 -19.88 5.61
C VAL A 338 -11.73 -20.03 5.34
N GLU A 339 -11.10 -21.02 5.96
CA GLU A 339 -9.71 -21.36 5.67
C GLU A 339 -9.58 -21.95 4.25
N GLY A 340 -8.59 -21.49 3.49
CA GLY A 340 -8.27 -22.05 2.17
C GLY A 340 -8.78 -21.28 0.95
N GLY A 341 -9.37 -20.10 1.10
CA GLY A 341 -9.68 -19.22 -0.05
C GLY A 341 -10.77 -19.74 -0.99
N GLY A 342 -11.80 -20.37 -0.44
CA GLY A 342 -12.93 -20.85 -1.22
C GLY A 342 -13.74 -19.72 -1.85
N TRP A 343 -14.12 -19.91 -3.13
CA TRP A 343 -15.12 -19.12 -3.85
C TRP A 343 -16.47 -19.20 -3.14
N THR A 344 -16.77 -18.26 -2.26
CA THR A 344 -18.10 -18.19 -1.63
C THR A 344 -18.90 -17.04 -2.23
N PRO A 345 -19.92 -17.31 -3.05
CA PRO A 345 -20.73 -16.30 -3.74
C PRO A 345 -21.60 -15.43 -2.80
N LYS A 346 -21.42 -15.53 -1.47
CA LYS A 346 -22.34 -14.94 -0.52
C LYS A 346 -21.75 -14.09 0.59
N ALA A 347 -20.43 -13.87 0.65
CA ALA A 347 -19.69 -12.91 1.52
C ALA A 347 -20.32 -12.45 2.86
N LEU A 348 -21.16 -13.28 3.46
CA LEU A 348 -22.03 -12.96 4.58
C LEU A 348 -21.15 -12.97 5.82
N TYR A 349 -21.36 -12.02 6.72
CA TYR A 349 -20.50 -11.83 7.90
C TYR A 349 -19.06 -11.39 7.60
N ALA A 350 -18.68 -11.14 6.34
CA ALA A 350 -17.37 -10.58 6.04
C ALA A 350 -17.32 -9.09 6.36
N HIS A 351 -16.38 -8.68 7.22
CA HIS A 351 -16.09 -7.28 7.52
C HIS A 351 -14.59 -7.03 7.60
N ALA A 352 -14.18 -5.85 7.18
CA ALA A 352 -12.86 -5.31 7.42
C ALA A 352 -13.01 -3.85 7.83
N ALA A 353 -12.41 -3.46 8.93
CA ALA A 353 -12.43 -2.09 9.38
C ALA A 353 -11.57 -1.18 8.48
N ALA A 354 -11.79 0.13 8.53
CA ALA A 354 -10.84 1.08 7.98
C ALA A 354 -9.54 1.05 8.80
N ARG A 355 -8.39 0.97 8.12
CA ARG A 355 -7.09 0.82 8.78
C ARG A 355 -5.99 1.60 8.07
N SER A 356 -5.09 2.21 8.84
CA SER A 356 -3.92 2.89 8.28
C SER A 356 -2.71 2.76 9.21
N ARG A 357 -1.52 3.08 8.69
CA ARG A 357 -0.32 3.22 9.51
C ARG A 357 -0.17 4.61 10.15
N HIS A 358 -1.13 5.51 9.93
CA HIS A 358 -1.09 6.83 10.54
C HIS A 358 -1.33 6.75 12.05
N PRO A 359 -0.60 7.54 12.85
CA PRO A 359 -0.86 7.62 14.29
C PRO A 359 -2.29 8.11 14.58
N GLY A 360 -3.05 7.32 15.33
CA GLY A 360 -4.32 7.73 15.94
C GLY A 360 -5.58 7.66 15.06
N GLY A 361 -5.52 7.12 13.84
CA GLY A 361 -6.72 7.03 13.00
C GLY A 361 -6.46 6.77 11.52
N VAL A 362 -7.43 7.16 10.69
CA VAL A 362 -7.43 6.98 9.23
C VAL A 362 -7.93 8.22 8.52
N ASN A 363 -7.51 8.42 7.28
CA ASN A 363 -8.13 9.38 6.38
C ASN A 363 -9.43 8.78 5.80
N ALA A 364 -10.48 9.58 5.77
CA ALA A 364 -11.80 9.21 5.28
C ALA A 364 -12.31 10.29 4.31
N ALA A 365 -12.73 9.86 3.13
CA ALA A 365 -13.39 10.72 2.14
C ALA A 365 -14.89 10.56 2.20
N PHE A 366 -15.59 11.67 1.98
CA PHE A 366 -17.04 11.75 1.98
C PHE A 366 -17.58 11.91 0.55
N THR A 367 -18.89 11.69 0.38
CA THR A 367 -19.55 11.77 -0.94
C THR A 367 -19.70 13.20 -1.51
N ASP A 368 -19.14 14.20 -0.83
CA ASP A 368 -18.92 15.57 -1.31
C ASP A 368 -17.47 15.82 -1.79
N GLY A 369 -16.58 14.82 -1.68
CA GLY A 369 -15.17 14.94 -2.04
C GLY A 369 -14.29 15.58 -0.96
N SER A 370 -14.86 15.92 0.21
CA SER A 370 -14.08 16.33 1.37
C SER A 370 -13.36 15.13 1.97
N VAL A 371 -12.17 15.38 2.54
CA VAL A 371 -11.38 14.37 3.24
C VAL A 371 -11.12 14.87 4.64
N ARG A 372 -11.38 14.02 5.63
CA ARG A 372 -11.15 14.31 7.05
C ARG A 372 -10.45 13.13 7.70
N PHE A 373 -9.90 13.37 8.87
CA PHE A 373 -9.22 12.32 9.62
C PHE A 373 -10.11 11.80 10.71
N ALA A 374 -10.51 10.54 10.59
CA ALA A 374 -11.31 9.85 11.59
C ALA A 374 -10.38 9.22 12.63
N MET A 375 -10.55 9.64 13.88
CA MET A 375 -9.79 9.11 15.01
C MET A 375 -10.22 7.67 15.33
N GLU A 376 -9.29 6.84 15.80
CA GLU A 376 -9.57 5.44 16.19
C GLU A 376 -10.56 5.32 17.36
N TYR A 377 -10.66 6.37 18.20
CA TYR A 377 -11.56 6.48 19.34
C TYR A 377 -12.84 7.29 19.03
N VAL A 378 -13.17 7.50 17.75
CA VAL A 378 -14.46 8.08 17.33
C VAL A 378 -15.61 7.29 17.95
N ASN A 379 -16.71 7.97 18.30
CA ASN A 379 -17.90 7.29 18.79
C ASN A 379 -18.38 6.28 17.73
N LEU A 380 -18.44 5.00 18.11
CA LEU A 380 -18.79 3.91 17.19
C LEU A 380 -20.15 4.10 16.52
N ARG A 381 -21.10 4.70 17.24
CA ARG A 381 -22.42 5.06 16.73
C ARG A 381 -22.31 6.02 15.56
N VAL A 382 -21.55 7.09 15.77
CA VAL A 382 -21.34 8.13 14.77
C VAL A 382 -20.62 7.55 13.56
N TRP A 383 -19.55 6.79 13.77
CA TRP A 383 -18.81 6.14 12.69
C TRP A 383 -19.67 5.24 11.81
N ARG A 384 -20.50 4.39 12.43
CA ARG A 384 -21.45 3.52 11.72
C ARG A 384 -22.45 4.34 10.93
N SER A 385 -22.96 5.39 11.55
CA SER A 385 -23.96 6.25 10.92
C SER A 385 -23.40 6.99 9.69
N LEU A 386 -22.15 7.49 9.78
CA LEU A 386 -21.46 8.05 8.62
C LEU A 386 -21.26 7.01 7.50
N GLY A 387 -21.22 5.72 7.83
CA GLY A 387 -21.09 4.64 6.85
C GLY A 387 -22.32 4.41 5.97
N THR A 388 -23.52 4.80 6.40
CA THR A 388 -24.78 4.46 5.71
C THR A 388 -25.29 5.62 4.85
N HIS A 389 -25.90 5.31 3.71
CA HIS A 389 -26.61 6.33 2.90
C HIS A 389 -28.12 6.35 3.15
N ALA A 390 -28.64 5.38 3.91
CA ALA A 390 -30.07 5.12 4.05
C ALA A 390 -30.80 6.20 4.88
N GLY A 391 -30.06 6.95 5.70
CA GLY A 391 -30.56 8.01 6.58
C GLY A 391 -31.41 7.47 7.75
N GLY A 392 -31.56 8.29 8.80
CA GLY A 392 -32.36 7.98 10.00
C GLY A 392 -31.57 7.92 11.30
N GLU A 393 -30.25 8.02 11.24
CA GLU A 393 -29.37 8.06 12.41
C GLU A 393 -29.22 9.50 12.91
N VAL A 394 -29.44 9.72 14.22
CA VAL A 394 -29.34 11.04 14.84
C VAL A 394 -27.87 11.30 15.20
N ILE A 395 -27.17 12.05 14.35
CA ILE A 395 -25.77 12.48 14.60
C ILE A 395 -25.77 13.97 14.98
N SER A 396 -25.23 14.32 16.15
CA SER A 396 -24.98 15.73 16.52
C SER A 396 -23.82 16.30 15.70
N HIS A 397 -23.91 17.59 15.33
CA HIS A 397 -22.88 18.26 14.52
C HIS A 397 -21.48 18.25 15.16
N GLY A 398 -21.40 18.14 16.49
CA GLY A 398 -20.13 18.10 17.24
C GLY A 398 -19.45 16.73 17.29
N ASP A 399 -20.11 15.68 16.81
CA ASP A 399 -19.55 14.32 16.84
C ASP A 399 -18.90 13.89 15.52
N ILE A 400 -19.05 14.70 14.47
CA ILE A 400 -18.49 14.42 13.15
C ILE A 400 -16.99 14.80 13.20
N PRO A 401 -16.08 13.85 12.87
CA PRO A 401 -14.64 14.10 12.92
C PRO A 401 -14.15 15.16 11.93
#